data_AF-A0A834AYX7-F1
#
_entry.id   AF-A0A834AYX7-F1
#
_cell.length_a   1.000
_cell.length_b   1.000
_cell.length_c   1.000
_cell.angle_alpha   90.00
_cell.angle_beta   90.00
_cell.angle_gamma   90.00
#
_symmetry.space_group_name_H-M   'P 1'
#
loop_
_entity.id
_entity.type
_entity.pdbx_description
1 polymer ?
#
loop_
_entity_poly.entity_id
_entity_poly.type
_entity_poly.pdbx_seq_one_letter_code
_entity_poly.pdbx_strand_id
1 'polypeptide(L)'
;MCQPRIAASFSLGCFFLLTALHIYANYQAVHALVLETLNEGRLWLVLKHFLQRGEVLDPTSANQMEPLWTGFWPSLSLSLGVPLHCLISSVFELQQLVEGHREPYLLHWDQSQNRVQVVLSQMAGPETILRAATHGLVLRALREDGPLPRELEELRNQVRAGPKKESWVIVKETHQVLDKLFPKFLKGLQDVGWKTEKHQLEVDEWRATWFLSPEKKVL
;
A
#
# COMPACT_ATOMS: atom_id res chain seq x y z
N MET A 1 -27.25 42.45 36.04
CA MET A 1 -26.08 42.38 35.13
C MET A 1 -25.39 41.04 35.39
N CYS A 2 -25.68 39.99 34.61
CA CYS A 2 -24.91 38.73 34.47
C CYS A 2 -25.73 37.73 33.64
N GLN A 3 -25.78 37.89 32.31
CA GLN A 3 -26.47 36.95 31.41
C GLN A 3 -25.77 36.59 30.08
N PRO A 4 -24.56 37.08 29.72
CA PRO A 4 -23.92 36.66 28.47
C PRO A 4 -23.18 35.32 28.58
N ARG A 5 -22.74 34.91 29.79
CA ARG A 5 -21.94 33.68 29.97
C ARG A 5 -22.76 32.39 29.80
N ILE A 6 -24.01 32.36 30.27
CA ILE A 6 -24.87 31.17 30.23
C ILE A 6 -25.30 30.86 28.78
N ALA A 7 -25.65 31.89 28.01
CA ALA A 7 -26.00 31.73 26.60
C ALA A 7 -24.81 31.23 25.75
N ALA A 8 -23.60 31.71 26.03
CA ALA A 8 -22.38 31.24 25.39
C ALA A 8 -22.02 29.78 25.76
N SER A 9 -22.22 29.38 27.02
CA SER A 9 -22.03 27.98 27.45
C SER A 9 -23.06 27.04 26.81
N PHE A 10 -24.31 27.48 26.66
CA PHE A 10 -25.35 26.71 25.98
C PHE A 10 -25.07 26.55 24.48
N SER A 11 -24.75 27.65 23.78
CA SER A 11 -24.41 27.59 22.36
C SER A 11 -23.18 26.73 22.08
N LEU A 12 -22.16 26.83 22.93
CA LEU A 12 -20.97 25.98 22.86
C LEU A 12 -21.30 24.50 23.08
N GLY A 13 -22.16 24.19 24.06
CA GLY A 13 -22.64 22.82 24.30
C GLY A 13 -23.41 22.25 23.10
N CYS A 14 -24.34 23.03 22.53
CA CYS A 14 -25.05 22.65 21.31
C CYS A 14 -24.10 22.44 20.13
N PHE A 15 -23.11 23.30 19.96
CA PHE A 15 -22.10 23.15 18.90
C PHE A 15 -21.36 21.81 19.00
N PHE A 16 -20.87 21.43 20.18
CA PHE A 16 -20.18 20.16 20.37
C PHE A 16 -21.10 18.96 20.17
N LEU A 17 -22.33 19.02 20.69
CA LEU A 17 -23.32 17.94 20.52
C LEU A 17 -23.65 17.72 19.04
N LEU A 18 -23.96 18.81 18.32
CA LEU A 18 -24.24 18.71 16.89
C LEU A 18 -23.03 18.19 16.15
N THR A 19 -21.82 18.70 16.42
CA THR A 19 -20.59 18.21 15.78
C THR A 19 -20.37 16.72 16.03
N ALA A 20 -20.56 16.23 17.26
CA ALA A 20 -20.46 14.81 17.59
C ALA A 20 -21.49 13.97 16.83
N LEU A 21 -22.74 14.45 16.73
CA LEU A 21 -23.80 13.80 15.94
C LEU A 21 -23.44 13.73 14.46
N HIS A 22 -22.90 14.81 13.88
CA HIS A 22 -22.48 14.85 12.48
C HIS A 22 -21.34 13.86 12.20
N ILE A 23 -20.32 13.83 13.06
CA ILE A 23 -19.21 12.87 12.94
C ILE A 23 -19.74 11.43 13.05
N TYR A 24 -20.64 11.16 14.00
CA TYR A 24 -21.25 9.83 14.16
C TYR A 24 -22.11 9.42 12.95
N ALA A 25 -22.90 10.35 12.40
CA ALA A 25 -23.68 10.08 11.19
C ALA A 25 -22.77 9.78 9.99
N ASN A 26 -21.69 10.54 9.81
CA ASN A 26 -20.70 10.28 8.76
C ASN A 26 -20.00 8.93 8.97
N TYR A 27 -19.67 8.57 10.22
CA TYR A 27 -19.11 7.26 10.56
C TYR A 27 -20.07 6.12 10.16
N GLN A 28 -21.36 6.22 10.51
CA GLN A 28 -22.36 5.20 10.13
C GLN A 28 -22.56 5.15 8.61
N ALA A 29 -22.55 6.30 7.93
CA ALA A 29 -22.68 6.35 6.48
C ALA A 29 -21.51 5.64 5.76
N VAL A 30 -20.28 5.86 6.23
CA VAL A 30 -19.11 5.16 5.69
C VAL A 30 -19.19 3.66 5.98
N HIS A 31 -19.57 3.25 7.19
CA HIS A 31 -19.73 1.83 7.51
C HIS A 31 -20.86 1.14 6.73
N ALA A 32 -21.91 1.86 6.36
CA ALA A 32 -22.98 1.32 5.52
C ALA A 32 -22.58 1.17 4.05
N LEU A 33 -21.52 1.87 3.61
CA LEU A 33 -21.07 1.89 2.23
C LEU A 33 -20.01 0.81 1.98
N VAL A 34 -20.44 -0.35 1.48
CA VAL A 34 -19.53 -1.41 1.03
C VAL A 34 -18.94 -1.05 -0.33
N LEU A 35 -17.69 -0.63 -0.36
CA LEU A 35 -16.96 -0.30 -1.59
C LEU A 35 -16.19 -1.51 -2.12
N GLU A 36 -16.41 -1.84 -3.39
CA GLU A 36 -15.75 -2.95 -4.11
C GLU A 36 -14.36 -2.58 -4.64
N THR A 37 -13.87 -1.36 -4.41
CA THR A 37 -12.56 -0.87 -4.87
C THR A 37 -11.56 -0.80 -3.72
N LEU A 38 -10.29 -1.08 -4.01
CA LEU A 38 -9.22 -1.05 -3.02
C LEU A 38 -8.62 0.36 -2.88
N ASN A 39 -8.69 0.94 -1.68
CA ASN A 39 -7.78 2.01 -1.25
C ASN A 39 -6.54 1.37 -0.59
N GLU A 40 -5.55 2.17 -0.15
CA GLU A 40 -4.34 1.62 0.49
C GLU A 40 -4.64 0.87 1.79
N GLY A 41 -5.53 1.41 2.63
CA GLY A 41 -5.91 0.80 3.91
C GLY A 41 -6.57 -0.56 3.76
N ARG A 42 -7.55 -0.68 2.86
CA ARG A 42 -8.21 -1.95 2.52
C ARG A 42 -7.24 -2.91 1.87
N LEU A 43 -6.41 -2.44 0.94
CA LEU A 43 -5.39 -3.28 0.31
C LEU A 43 -4.46 -3.87 1.38
N TRP A 44 -4.01 -3.06 2.34
CA TRP A 44 -3.19 -3.52 3.44
C TRP A 44 -3.91 -4.54 4.33
N LEU A 45 -5.14 -4.25 4.74
CA LEU A 45 -5.96 -5.15 5.55
C LEU A 45 -6.15 -6.51 4.88
N VAL A 46 -6.56 -6.50 3.61
CA VAL A 46 -6.84 -7.71 2.82
C VAL A 46 -5.55 -8.48 2.54
N LEU A 47 -4.47 -7.78 2.18
CA LEU A 47 -3.14 -8.40 2.00
C LEU A 47 -2.65 -9.03 3.30
N LYS A 48 -2.75 -8.32 4.43
CA LYS A 48 -2.34 -8.85 5.74
C LYS A 48 -3.10 -10.12 6.08
N HIS A 49 -4.42 -10.14 5.88
CA HIS A 49 -5.22 -11.35 6.09
C HIS A 49 -4.77 -12.49 5.16
N PHE A 50 -4.55 -12.20 3.88
CA PHE A 50 -4.07 -13.18 2.90
C PHE A 50 -2.70 -13.76 3.27
N LEU A 51 -1.75 -12.93 3.69
CA LEU A 51 -0.42 -13.38 4.13
C LEU A 51 -0.50 -14.29 5.37
N GLN A 52 -1.45 -14.03 6.26
CA GLN A 52 -1.59 -14.76 7.52
C GLN A 52 -2.42 -16.04 7.41
N ARG A 53 -3.46 -16.03 6.58
CA ARG A 53 -4.49 -17.08 6.49
C ARG A 53 -4.52 -17.80 5.15
N GLY A 54 -3.93 -17.23 4.10
CA GLY A 54 -4.04 -17.72 2.73
C GLY A 54 -5.37 -17.40 2.05
N GLU A 55 -6.25 -16.63 2.71
CA GLU A 55 -7.60 -16.30 2.25
C GLU A 55 -7.75 -14.79 2.05
N VAL A 56 -8.49 -14.39 1.04
CA VAL A 56 -8.78 -12.98 0.74
C VAL A 56 -10.14 -12.63 1.32
N LEU A 57 -10.22 -11.54 2.09
CA LEU A 57 -11.50 -11.03 2.63
C LEU A 57 -12.35 -10.46 1.49
N ASP A 58 -13.65 -10.74 1.49
CA ASP A 58 -14.61 -10.07 0.61
C ASP A 58 -14.83 -8.59 1.01
N PRO A 59 -15.38 -7.74 0.12
CA PRO A 59 -15.63 -6.34 0.42
C PRO A 59 -16.45 -6.08 1.68
N THR A 60 -17.45 -6.92 1.98
CA THR A 60 -18.32 -6.74 3.15
C THR A 60 -17.56 -7.01 4.44
N SER A 61 -16.84 -8.13 4.49
CA SER A 61 -16.00 -8.49 5.64
C SER A 61 -14.88 -7.46 5.87
N ALA A 62 -14.23 -7.01 4.80
CA ALA A 62 -13.18 -5.99 4.89
C ALA A 62 -13.73 -4.64 5.39
N ASN A 63 -14.91 -4.22 4.93
CA ASN A 63 -15.56 -2.98 5.35
C ASN A 63 -15.91 -2.96 6.86
N GLN A 64 -16.25 -4.11 7.44
CA GLN A 64 -16.49 -4.22 8.89
C GLN A 64 -15.20 -4.11 9.72
N MET A 65 -14.06 -4.46 9.13
CA MET A 65 -12.75 -4.46 9.77
C MET A 65 -11.91 -3.23 9.44
N GLU A 66 -12.35 -2.37 8.51
CA GLU A 66 -11.60 -1.20 8.05
C GLU A 66 -11.45 -0.18 9.19
N PRO A 67 -10.22 0.14 9.62
CA PRO A 67 -10.02 1.20 10.59
C PRO A 67 -10.27 2.55 9.91
N LEU A 68 -11.28 3.30 10.37
CA LEU A 68 -11.57 4.65 9.84
C LEU A 68 -10.68 5.75 10.43
N TRP A 69 -9.94 5.44 11.51
CA TRP A 69 -8.96 6.34 12.13
C TRP A 69 -7.55 5.75 12.02
N THR A 70 -6.87 6.03 10.91
CA THR A 70 -5.52 5.51 10.61
C THR A 70 -4.40 6.53 10.86
N GLY A 71 -4.70 7.83 10.90
CA GLY A 71 -3.69 8.90 10.94
C GLY A 71 -2.91 9.08 12.25
N PHE A 72 -3.18 8.29 13.29
CA PHE A 72 -2.52 8.43 14.59
C PHE A 72 -1.29 7.52 14.78
N TRP A 73 -1.07 6.56 13.89
CA TRP A 73 -0.01 5.57 14.04
C TRP A 73 1.08 5.75 12.99
N PRO A 74 2.36 5.80 13.37
CA PRO A 74 3.45 5.82 12.41
C PRO A 74 3.45 4.51 11.62
N SER A 75 3.04 4.58 10.35
CA SER A 75 3.11 3.46 9.42
C SER A 75 4.13 3.71 8.32
N LEU A 76 4.55 2.65 7.64
CA LEU A 76 5.30 2.80 6.39
C LEU A 76 4.45 3.59 5.40
N SER A 77 5.04 4.64 4.83
CA SER A 77 4.40 5.48 3.82
C SER A 77 4.65 4.88 2.43
N LEU A 78 3.60 4.68 1.65
CA LEU A 78 3.67 4.23 0.28
C LEU A 78 3.31 5.41 -0.64
N SER A 79 4.15 5.68 -1.63
CA SER A 79 3.88 6.70 -2.64
C SER A 79 4.02 6.09 -4.03
N LEU A 80 2.95 6.16 -4.81
CA LEU A 80 2.86 5.57 -6.15
C LEU A 80 2.91 6.67 -7.21
N GLY A 81 3.64 6.46 -8.30
CA GLY A 81 3.70 7.42 -9.40
C GLY A 81 4.56 8.65 -9.10
N VAL A 82 5.61 8.50 -8.28
CA VAL A 82 6.52 9.61 -7.95
C VAL A 82 7.51 9.89 -9.10
N PRO A 83 8.17 11.07 -9.13
CA PRO A 83 9.24 11.34 -10.08
C PRO A 83 10.41 10.35 -9.97
N LEU A 84 11.08 10.08 -11.09
CA LEU A 84 12.22 9.15 -11.12
C LEU A 84 13.38 9.56 -10.18
N HIS A 85 13.64 10.86 -10.06
CA HIS A 85 14.71 11.38 -9.18
C HIS A 85 14.46 11.12 -7.69
N CYS A 86 13.25 10.71 -7.29
CA CYS A 86 12.98 10.29 -5.91
C CYS A 86 13.53 8.89 -5.62
N LEU A 87 13.77 8.06 -6.65
CA LEU A 87 14.26 6.68 -6.49
C LEU A 87 15.76 6.55 -6.74
N ILE A 88 16.31 7.39 -7.62
CA ILE A 88 17.70 7.29 -8.08
C ILE A 88 18.42 8.63 -7.98
N SER A 89 19.69 8.57 -7.60
CA SER A 89 20.62 9.70 -7.62
C SER A 89 21.64 9.59 -8.75
N SER A 90 21.74 8.42 -9.39
CA SER A 90 22.67 8.18 -10.50
C SER A 90 22.13 7.18 -11.52
N VAL A 91 22.74 7.18 -12.72
CA VAL A 91 22.44 6.21 -13.78
C VAL A 91 22.81 4.78 -13.37
N PHE A 92 23.83 4.61 -12.53
CA PHE A 92 24.25 3.31 -12.05
C PHE A 92 23.18 2.64 -11.17
N GLU A 93 22.56 3.41 -10.26
CA GLU A 93 21.43 2.91 -9.45
C GLU A 93 20.22 2.54 -10.32
N LEU A 94 19.95 3.32 -11.37
CA LEU A 94 18.90 2.98 -12.33
C LEU A 94 19.20 1.65 -13.03
N GLN A 95 20.43 1.43 -13.47
CA GLN A 95 20.83 0.17 -14.09
C GLN A 95 20.62 -1.01 -13.14
N GLN A 96 20.97 -0.87 -11.87
CA GLN A 96 20.74 -1.91 -10.86
C GLN A 96 19.25 -2.21 -10.63
N LEU A 97 18.40 -1.17 -10.61
CA LEU A 97 16.95 -1.34 -10.42
C LEU A 97 16.27 -1.98 -11.64
N VAL A 98 16.75 -1.69 -12.85
CA VAL A 98 16.20 -2.24 -14.11
C VAL A 98 16.75 -3.64 -14.40
N GLU A 99 17.97 -3.97 -13.93
CA GLU A 99 18.61 -5.24 -14.23
C GLU A 99 17.85 -6.45 -13.64
N GLY A 100 17.29 -7.26 -14.53
CA GLY A 100 16.47 -8.41 -14.15
C GLY A 100 15.07 -8.05 -13.67
N HIS A 101 14.67 -6.78 -13.76
CA HIS A 101 13.34 -6.31 -13.44
C HIS A 101 12.50 -6.17 -14.71
N ARG A 102 11.37 -6.87 -14.77
CA ARG A 102 10.50 -6.94 -15.97
C ARG A 102 9.19 -6.19 -15.81
N GLU A 103 8.85 -5.76 -14.60
CA GLU A 103 7.55 -5.12 -14.37
C GLU A 103 7.56 -3.65 -14.81
N PRO A 104 6.39 -3.09 -15.18
CA PRO A 104 6.26 -1.69 -15.58
C PRO A 104 6.29 -0.71 -14.40
N TYR A 105 7.07 -0.97 -13.36
CA TYR A 105 7.27 -0.05 -12.25
C TYR A 105 8.67 -0.22 -11.64
N LEU A 106 9.24 0.81 -11.02
CA LEU A 106 10.45 0.70 -10.22
C LEU A 106 10.10 1.07 -8.79
N LEU A 107 10.83 0.51 -7.82
CA LEU A 107 10.55 0.74 -6.40
C LEU A 107 11.87 0.97 -5.66
N HIS A 108 11.87 1.99 -4.80
CA HIS A 108 12.92 2.22 -3.82
C HIS A 108 12.33 2.13 -2.42
N TRP A 109 13.05 1.48 -1.51
CA TRP A 109 12.70 1.45 -0.11
C TRP A 109 13.68 2.24 0.73
N ASP A 110 13.25 3.41 1.20
CA ASP A 110 13.98 4.21 2.17
C ASP A 110 13.65 3.71 3.58
N GLN A 111 14.52 2.84 4.07
CA GLN A 111 14.43 2.27 5.41
C GLN A 111 14.60 3.29 6.55
N SER A 112 15.23 4.44 6.27
CA SER A 112 15.49 5.48 7.27
C SER A 112 14.28 6.38 7.48
N GLN A 113 13.60 6.73 6.38
CA GLN A 113 12.37 7.53 6.39
C GLN A 113 11.10 6.67 6.46
N ASN A 114 11.25 5.33 6.49
CA ASN A 114 10.16 4.37 6.49
C ASN A 114 9.18 4.63 5.33
N ARG A 115 9.73 4.82 4.13
CA ARG A 115 8.99 5.20 2.94
C ARG A 115 9.32 4.27 1.78
N VAL A 116 8.29 3.82 1.08
CA VAL A 116 8.40 3.13 -0.19
C VAL A 116 7.91 4.05 -1.29
N GLN A 117 8.76 4.24 -2.28
CA GLN A 117 8.49 5.12 -3.41
C GLN A 117 8.50 4.30 -4.69
N VAL A 118 7.46 4.49 -5.49
CA VAL A 118 7.26 3.73 -6.72
C VAL A 118 7.17 4.69 -7.90
N VAL A 119 8.01 4.47 -8.90
CA VAL A 119 7.89 5.10 -10.22
C VAL A 119 7.12 4.16 -11.11
N LEU A 120 6.12 4.67 -11.82
CA LEU A 120 5.30 3.89 -12.74
C LEU A 120 5.75 4.11 -14.18
N SER A 121 5.74 3.06 -14.99
CA SER A 121 5.96 3.15 -16.43
C SER A 121 4.76 3.81 -17.10
N GLN A 122 4.96 4.43 -18.28
CA GLN A 122 3.83 4.85 -19.13
C GLN A 122 2.88 3.69 -19.51
N MET A 123 3.37 2.45 -19.46
CA MET A 123 2.59 1.24 -19.74
C MET A 123 1.87 0.67 -18.51
N ALA A 124 2.03 1.26 -17.32
CA ALA A 124 1.44 0.74 -16.10
C ALA A 124 -0.09 0.89 -16.11
N GLY A 125 -0.79 -0.24 -16.25
CA GLY A 125 -2.25 -0.31 -16.09
C GLY A 125 -2.67 -0.51 -14.62
N PRO A 126 -3.98 -0.61 -14.35
CA PRO A 126 -4.51 -0.78 -12.99
C PRO A 126 -3.93 -1.99 -12.24
N GLU A 127 -3.76 -3.12 -12.91
CA GLU A 127 -3.16 -4.32 -12.33
C GLU A 127 -1.69 -4.09 -11.94
N THR A 128 -0.91 -3.40 -12.79
CA THR A 128 0.47 -3.04 -12.48
C THR A 128 0.55 -2.12 -11.27
N ILE A 129 -0.35 -1.14 -11.18
CA ILE A 129 -0.42 -0.23 -10.03
C ILE A 129 -0.75 -1.03 -8.76
N LEU A 130 -1.72 -1.93 -8.84
CA LEU A 130 -2.10 -2.81 -7.72
C LEU A 130 -0.94 -3.72 -7.31
N ARG A 131 -0.19 -4.27 -8.27
CA ARG A 131 1.02 -5.07 -8.04
C ARG A 131 2.11 -4.25 -7.36
N ALA A 132 2.35 -3.03 -7.82
CA ALA A 132 3.35 -2.14 -7.25
C ALA A 132 3.00 -1.73 -5.82
N ALA A 133 1.72 -1.43 -5.56
CA ALA A 133 1.22 -1.15 -4.22
C ALA A 133 1.37 -2.36 -3.29
N THR A 134 1.00 -3.55 -3.78
CA THR A 134 1.19 -4.81 -3.05
C THR A 134 2.66 -5.04 -2.73
N HIS A 135 3.58 -4.73 -3.66
CA HIS A 135 5.01 -4.82 -3.43
C HIS A 135 5.46 -3.93 -2.26
N GLY A 136 5.08 -2.66 -2.26
CA GLY A 136 5.40 -1.76 -1.15
C GLY A 136 4.81 -2.20 0.19
N LEU A 137 3.58 -2.71 0.19
CA LEU A 137 2.93 -3.21 1.39
C LEU A 137 3.51 -4.54 1.91
N VAL A 138 4.07 -5.39 1.04
CA VAL A 138 4.86 -6.54 1.51
C VAL A 138 6.12 -6.07 2.23
N LEU A 139 6.81 -5.04 1.75
CA LEU A 139 7.98 -4.47 2.45
C LEU A 139 7.59 -3.90 3.82
N ARG A 140 6.38 -3.33 3.94
CA ARG A 140 5.80 -2.98 5.25
C ARG A 140 5.62 -4.21 6.14
N ALA A 141 5.06 -5.30 5.61
CA ALA A 141 4.84 -6.54 6.37
C ALA A 141 6.15 -7.16 6.88
N LEU A 142 7.25 -7.02 6.14
CA LEU A 142 8.58 -7.46 6.58
C LEU A 142 9.08 -6.69 7.82
N ARG A 143 8.58 -5.47 8.07
CA ARG A 143 8.93 -4.71 9.29
C ARG A 143 8.01 -5.00 10.46
N GLU A 144 6.72 -5.17 10.20
CA GLU A 144 5.75 -5.50 11.24
C GLU A 144 5.97 -6.90 11.81
N ASP A 145 5.58 -7.11 13.06
CA ASP A 145 5.48 -8.45 13.65
C ASP A 145 4.18 -9.13 13.20
N GLY A 146 4.19 -10.46 13.22
CA GLY A 146 3.03 -11.29 12.89
C GLY A 146 3.36 -12.36 11.87
N PRO A 147 2.48 -13.37 11.71
CA PRO A 147 2.77 -14.51 10.85
C PRO A 147 2.91 -14.08 9.38
N LEU A 148 3.93 -14.60 8.71
CA LEU A 148 4.10 -14.50 7.26
C LEU A 148 4.25 -15.89 6.64
N PRO A 149 3.99 -16.02 5.32
CA PRO A 149 4.41 -17.19 4.56
C PRO A 149 5.92 -17.40 4.71
N ARG A 150 6.36 -18.66 4.71
CA ARG A 150 7.77 -19.05 4.94
C ARG A 150 8.78 -18.24 4.11
N GLU A 151 8.50 -18.06 2.81
CA GLU A 151 9.37 -17.31 1.89
C GLU A 151 9.57 -15.85 2.35
N LEU A 152 8.53 -15.20 2.87
CA LEU A 152 8.60 -13.84 3.40
C LEU A 152 9.18 -13.78 4.82
N GLU A 153 9.01 -14.84 5.63
CA GLU A 153 9.63 -14.92 6.96
C GLU A 153 11.16 -15.04 6.84
N GLU A 154 11.65 -15.80 5.87
CA GLU A 154 13.09 -15.88 5.55
C GLU A 154 13.63 -14.49 5.14
N LEU A 155 12.89 -13.74 4.32
CA LEU A 155 13.25 -12.36 3.96
C LEU A 155 13.21 -11.41 5.16
N ARG A 156 12.17 -11.50 6.02
CA ARG A 156 12.07 -10.69 7.24
C ARG A 156 13.29 -10.92 8.12
N ASN A 157 13.68 -12.17 8.34
CA ASN A 157 14.83 -12.51 9.16
C ASN A 157 16.12 -11.90 8.58
N GLN A 158 16.31 -11.92 7.26
CA GLN A 158 17.45 -11.26 6.63
C GLN A 158 17.42 -9.74 6.79
N VAL A 159 16.25 -9.10 6.65
CA VAL A 159 16.07 -7.65 6.86
C VAL A 159 16.38 -7.26 8.31
N ARG A 160 16.08 -8.13 9.28
CA ARG A 160 16.32 -7.90 10.72
C ARG A 160 17.73 -8.26 11.19
N ALA A 161 18.38 -9.26 10.58
CA ALA A 161 19.62 -9.86 11.10
C ALA A 161 20.93 -9.23 10.60
N GLY A 162 20.91 -8.37 9.58
CA GLY A 162 22.14 -7.90 8.92
C GLY A 162 22.49 -6.42 9.13
N PRO A 163 23.74 -6.00 8.83
CA PRO A 163 24.00 -4.60 8.45
C PRO A 163 23.08 -4.25 7.27
N LYS A 164 22.65 -2.97 7.14
CA LYS A 164 21.68 -2.53 6.11
C LYS A 164 22.04 -3.11 4.73
N LYS A 165 21.39 -4.21 4.34
CA LYS A 165 21.45 -4.76 2.98
C LYS A 165 21.03 -3.62 2.05
N GLU A 166 21.69 -3.48 0.92
CA GLU A 166 21.31 -2.42 -0.03
C GLU A 166 19.84 -2.60 -0.41
N SER A 167 19.08 -1.50 -0.39
CA SER A 167 17.62 -1.48 -0.54
C SER A 167 17.16 -2.27 -1.77
N TRP A 168 17.88 -2.14 -2.89
CA TRP A 168 17.57 -2.82 -4.15
C TRP A 168 17.64 -4.35 -4.04
N VAL A 169 18.48 -4.93 -3.18
CA VAL A 169 18.58 -6.39 -2.99
C VAL A 169 17.28 -6.93 -2.41
N ILE A 170 16.76 -6.27 -1.37
CA ILE A 170 15.52 -6.68 -0.72
C ILE A 170 14.33 -6.48 -1.66
N VAL A 171 14.32 -5.38 -2.42
CA VAL A 171 13.29 -5.13 -3.44
C VAL A 171 13.31 -6.22 -4.52
N LYS A 172 14.50 -6.63 -4.98
CA LYS A 172 14.66 -7.70 -5.98
C LYS A 172 14.21 -9.05 -5.45
N GLU A 173 14.57 -9.41 -4.22
CA GLU A 173 14.15 -10.66 -3.58
C GLU A 173 12.62 -10.66 -3.33
N THR A 174 12.06 -9.55 -2.89
CA THR A 174 10.61 -9.41 -2.67
C THR A 174 9.83 -9.54 -3.99
N HIS A 175 10.38 -9.02 -5.08
CA HIS A 175 9.82 -9.21 -6.42
C HIS A 175 9.70 -10.68 -6.82
N GLN A 176 10.73 -11.49 -6.56
CA GLN A 176 10.72 -12.92 -6.86
C GLN A 176 9.64 -13.67 -6.07
N VAL A 177 9.37 -13.25 -4.84
CA VAL A 177 8.25 -13.80 -4.06
C VAL A 177 6.91 -13.39 -4.66
N LEU A 178 6.79 -12.13 -5.09
CA LEU A 178 5.56 -11.62 -5.71
C LEU A 178 5.22 -12.29 -7.04
N ASP A 179 6.20 -12.77 -7.81
CA ASP A 179 5.93 -13.53 -9.04
C ASP A 179 5.03 -14.75 -8.80
N LYS A 180 5.13 -15.36 -7.61
CA LYS A 180 4.29 -16.51 -7.21
C LYS A 180 3.07 -16.09 -6.41
N LEU A 181 3.22 -15.07 -5.56
CA LEU A 181 2.21 -14.66 -4.60
C LEU A 181 1.13 -13.78 -5.23
N PHE A 182 1.53 -12.81 -6.04
CA PHE A 182 0.62 -11.80 -6.60
C PHE A 182 -0.45 -12.39 -7.51
N PRO A 183 -0.18 -13.35 -8.43
CA PRO A 183 -1.24 -13.93 -9.25
C PRO A 183 -2.33 -14.64 -8.43
N LYS A 184 -1.95 -15.32 -7.33
CA LYS A 184 -2.90 -15.97 -6.42
C LYS A 184 -3.72 -14.93 -5.65
N PHE A 185 -3.06 -13.89 -5.17
CA PHE A 185 -3.71 -12.79 -4.46
C PHE A 185 -4.69 -12.03 -5.36
N LEU A 186 -4.26 -11.66 -6.57
CA LEU A 186 -5.08 -10.97 -7.57
C LEU A 186 -6.30 -11.80 -7.94
N LYS A 187 -6.11 -13.10 -8.20
CA LYS A 187 -7.23 -14.01 -8.46
C LYS A 187 -8.18 -14.09 -7.26
N GLY A 188 -7.63 -14.24 -6.05
CA GLY A 188 -8.44 -14.26 -4.83
C GLY A 188 -9.26 -12.99 -4.64
N LEU A 189 -8.71 -11.81 -4.93
CA LEU A 189 -9.43 -10.54 -4.94
C LEU A 189 -10.62 -10.56 -5.91
N GLN A 190 -10.39 -11.01 -7.14
CA GLN A 190 -11.43 -11.09 -8.18
C GLN A 190 -12.52 -12.10 -7.80
N ASP A 191 -12.14 -13.28 -7.31
CA ASP A 191 -13.06 -14.36 -6.94
C ASP A 191 -14.02 -13.96 -5.81
N VAL A 192 -13.60 -13.08 -4.89
CA VAL A 192 -14.43 -12.58 -3.77
C VAL A 192 -15.10 -11.23 -4.05
N GLY A 193 -15.04 -10.74 -5.29
CA GLY A 193 -15.81 -9.59 -5.76
C GLY A 193 -15.13 -8.22 -5.67
N TRP A 194 -13.81 -8.15 -5.46
CA TRP A 194 -13.08 -6.88 -5.61
C TRP A 194 -12.91 -6.50 -7.08
N LYS A 195 -13.14 -5.22 -7.37
CA LYS A 195 -12.78 -4.61 -8.65
C LYS A 195 -11.28 -4.32 -8.64
N THR A 196 -10.55 -4.98 -9.53
CA THR A 196 -9.07 -4.85 -9.64
C THR A 196 -8.66 -3.93 -10.79
N GLU A 197 -9.57 -3.69 -11.73
CA GLU A 197 -9.46 -2.76 -12.85
C GLU A 197 -9.74 -1.30 -12.45
N LYS A 198 -10.32 -1.10 -11.27
CA LYS A 198 -10.57 0.22 -10.65
C LYS A 198 -10.08 0.19 -9.21
N HIS A 199 -9.28 1.16 -8.82
CA HIS A 199 -8.78 1.30 -7.45
C HIS A 199 -8.94 2.73 -6.95
N GLN A 200 -8.93 2.88 -5.63
CA GLN A 200 -8.90 4.14 -4.90
C GLN A 200 -7.52 4.36 -4.24
N LEU A 201 -6.48 3.72 -4.77
CA LEU A 201 -5.09 4.01 -4.39
C LEU A 201 -4.75 5.46 -4.80
N GLU A 202 -4.06 6.18 -3.92
CA GLU A 202 -3.48 7.48 -4.24
C GLU A 202 -2.27 7.26 -5.16
N VAL A 203 -2.36 7.78 -6.38
CA VAL A 203 -1.33 7.64 -7.41
C VAL A 203 -1.04 9.01 -8.00
N ASP A 204 0.19 9.47 -7.82
CA ASP A 204 0.70 10.69 -8.41
C ASP A 204 0.77 10.57 -9.95
N GLU A 205 0.84 11.72 -10.62
CA GLU A 205 0.73 11.81 -12.08
C GLU A 205 2.01 11.37 -12.81
N TRP A 206 3.14 11.19 -12.13
CA TRP A 206 4.41 10.96 -12.82
C TRP A 206 4.48 9.56 -13.42
N ARG A 207 4.93 9.53 -14.67
CA ARG A 207 5.24 8.32 -15.42
C ARG A 207 6.62 8.48 -16.04
N ALA A 208 7.38 7.40 -16.10
CA ALA A 208 8.68 7.38 -16.76
C ALA A 208 8.77 6.23 -17.76
N THR A 209 9.77 6.29 -18.62
CA THR A 209 10.09 5.23 -19.57
C THR A 209 11.55 4.85 -19.40
N TRP A 210 11.79 3.55 -19.30
CA TRP A 210 13.12 2.96 -19.30
C TRP A 210 13.09 1.73 -20.21
N PHE A 211 14.24 1.33 -20.71
CA PHE A 211 14.34 0.11 -21.49
C PHE A 211 14.17 -1.09 -20.55
N LEU A 212 13.05 -1.79 -20.67
CA LEU A 212 12.90 -3.10 -20.02
C LEU A 212 13.96 -4.03 -20.62
N SER A 213 14.69 -4.76 -19.77
CA SER A 213 15.73 -5.67 -20.24
C SER A 213 15.10 -6.66 -21.23
N PRO A 214 15.54 -6.69 -22.50
CA PRO A 214 14.95 -7.57 -23.50
C PRO A 214 15.10 -9.01 -23.04
N GLU A 215 14.07 -9.84 -23.25
CA GLU A 215 14.24 -11.28 -23.14
C GLU A 215 15.43 -11.67 -24.00
N LYS A 216 16.43 -12.34 -23.42
CA LYS A 216 17.39 -13.08 -24.22
C LYS A 216 16.57 -14.10 -25.00
N LYS A 217 16.25 -13.78 -26.25
CA LYS A 217 15.73 -14.76 -27.21
C LYS A 217 16.74 -15.89 -27.22
N VAL A 218 16.33 -17.03 -26.69
CA VAL A 218 17.06 -18.28 -26.87
C VAL A 218 16.98 -18.58 -28.36
N LEU A 219 18.10 -18.35 -29.06
CA LEU A 219 18.33 -18.82 -30.42
C LEU A 219 18.64 -20.31 -30.39
#